data_AF-A0A1F3N934-F1
#
_entry.id   AF-A0A1F3N934-F1
#
_cell.length_a   1.000
_cell.length_b   1.000
_cell.length_c   1.000
_cell.angle_alpha   90.00
_cell.angle_beta   90.00
_cell.angle_gamma   90.00
#
_symmetry.space_group_name_H-M   'P 1'
#
loop_
_entity.id
_entity.type
_entity.pdbx_description
1 polymer ?
#
loop_
_entity_poly.entity_id
_entity_poly.type
_entity_poly.pdbx_seq_one_letter_code
_entity_poly.pdbx_strand_id
1 'polypeptide(L)'
;MRIVYSGLIFCDAEGFTTEESTLHKTSKPVIDRTIQFNDKLLKTNIVLNRTDGAIISPLFKDSNNNELIWYCHHPKAIAEVVHKGMVYKGFGYAETLISQIKPWNLPIDELRWGRFLSDSHTVIWINWIGKYPVNKLFTDGIEFNDAILKDNIIHFGDGTYQLKFSEPQLIRQGKLSGVFSGMNLLKMLLHRRILNTTEIKYKARTVFYKNSELLSNGWSIYEIVSWGR
;
A
#
# COMPACT_ATOMS: atom_id res chain seq x y z
N MET A 1 26.38 2.72 -0.17
CA MET A 1 25.35 3.77 -0.34
C MET A 1 24.71 3.59 -1.72
N ARG A 2 23.38 3.56 -1.84
CA ARG A 2 22.66 3.35 -3.11
C ARG A 2 21.89 4.63 -3.47
N ILE A 3 21.63 4.84 -4.76
CA ILE A 3 20.66 5.85 -5.19
C ILE A 3 19.27 5.31 -4.86
N VAL A 4 18.50 6.08 -4.10
CA VAL A 4 17.15 5.71 -3.66
C VAL A 4 16.18 6.77 -4.16
N TYR A 5 15.07 6.30 -4.69
CA TYR A 5 13.91 7.13 -4.98
C TYR A 5 13.01 7.16 -3.75
N SER A 6 12.65 8.35 -3.28
CA SER A 6 11.63 8.56 -2.24
C SER A 6 10.47 9.33 -2.85
N GLY A 7 9.26 8.86 -2.62
CA GLY A 7 8.03 9.60 -2.94
C GLY A 7 7.22 9.81 -1.67
N LEU A 8 6.61 10.99 -1.54
CA LEU A 8 5.68 11.33 -0.46
C LEU A 8 4.40 11.86 -1.08
N ILE A 9 3.29 11.28 -0.68
CA ILE A 9 1.97 11.86 -0.89
C ILE A 9 1.43 12.24 0.49
N PHE A 10 1.10 13.51 0.66
CA PHE A 10 0.54 14.03 1.90
C PHE A 10 -0.88 14.51 1.63
N CYS A 11 -1.85 13.94 2.34
CA CYS A 11 -3.25 14.35 2.29
C CYS A 11 -3.66 14.80 3.70
N ASP A 12 -4.15 16.03 3.82
CA ASP A 12 -4.62 16.53 5.11
C ASP A 12 -6.06 16.08 5.44
N ALA A 13 -6.61 16.66 6.51
CA ALA A 13 -7.95 16.37 6.99
C ALA A 13 -9.06 16.95 6.10
N GLU A 14 -8.78 18.07 5.42
CA GLU A 14 -9.71 18.72 4.47
C GLU A 14 -9.69 18.03 3.10
N GLY A 15 -8.67 17.20 2.88
CA GLY A 15 -8.51 16.39 1.69
C GLY A 15 -7.61 17.01 0.64
N PHE A 16 -6.95 18.13 0.95
CA PHE A 16 -5.94 18.69 0.09
C PHE A 16 -4.74 17.76 0.04
N THR A 17 -4.26 17.47 -1.17
CA THR A 17 -3.17 16.52 -1.40
C THR A 17 -1.99 17.16 -2.11
N THR A 18 -0.77 16.90 -1.61
CA THR A 18 0.49 17.23 -2.26
C THR A 18 1.29 15.97 -2.58
N GLU A 19 2.08 16.01 -3.66
CA GLU A 19 3.01 14.96 -4.06
C GLU A 19 4.41 15.55 -4.21
N GLU A 20 5.40 14.95 -3.56
CA GLU A 20 6.81 15.33 -3.64
C GLU A 20 7.66 14.08 -3.85
N SER A 21 8.76 14.21 -4.58
CA SER A 21 9.69 13.10 -4.74
C SER A 21 11.13 13.57 -4.83
N THR A 22 12.05 12.67 -4.46
CA THR A 22 13.48 12.94 -4.48
C THR A 22 14.23 11.71 -4.99
N LEU A 23 15.40 11.96 -5.57
CA LEU A 23 16.35 10.93 -5.96
C LEU A 23 17.71 11.30 -5.41
N HIS A 24 18.17 10.57 -4.41
CA HIS A 24 19.44 10.89 -3.76
C HIS A 24 20.09 9.63 -3.18
N LYS A 25 21.37 9.76 -2.84
CA LYS A 25 22.08 8.68 -2.16
C LYS A 25 21.68 8.69 -0.68
N THR A 26 21.02 7.63 -0.24
CA THR A 26 20.67 7.44 1.17
C THR A 26 20.69 5.95 1.54
N SER A 27 20.57 5.67 2.83
CA SER A 27 20.43 4.32 3.37
C SER A 27 18.96 3.92 3.34
N LYS A 28 18.68 2.64 3.15
CA LYS A 28 17.32 2.12 3.39
C LYS A 28 17.02 2.18 4.89
N PRO A 29 15.75 2.37 5.30
CA PRO A 29 15.35 2.20 6.69
C PRO A 29 15.75 0.80 7.18
N VAL A 30 16.19 0.71 8.43
CA VAL A 30 16.34 -0.57 9.11
C VAL A 30 14.95 -1.05 9.50
N ILE A 31 14.63 -2.29 9.14
CA ILE A 31 13.35 -2.89 9.47
C ILE A 31 13.52 -3.70 10.76
N ASP A 32 12.88 -3.23 11.82
CA ASP A 32 12.83 -3.88 13.13
C ASP A 32 11.46 -3.60 13.77
N ARG A 33 11.28 -3.90 15.06
CA ARG A 33 10.10 -3.53 15.86
C ARG A 33 9.81 -2.03 15.79
N THR A 34 10.85 -1.20 15.67
CA THR A 34 10.72 0.22 15.38
C THR A 34 11.37 0.52 14.03
N ILE A 35 10.64 1.15 13.12
CA ILE A 35 11.19 1.69 11.88
C ILE A 35 11.38 3.19 12.08
N GLN A 36 12.59 3.67 11.82
CA GLN A 36 12.88 5.10 11.72
C GLN A 36 13.33 5.42 10.29
N PHE A 37 12.71 6.44 9.71
CA PHE A 37 13.07 6.94 8.40
C PHE A 37 13.17 8.45 8.41
N ASN A 38 14.31 8.97 7.98
CA ASN A 38 14.55 10.40 7.85
C ASN A 38 14.93 10.72 6.41
N ASP A 39 14.11 11.52 5.75
CA ASP A 39 14.38 12.07 4.43
C ASP A 39 14.52 13.59 4.55
N LYS A 40 15.77 14.06 4.53
CA LYS A 40 16.09 15.48 4.69
C LYS A 40 15.59 16.33 3.52
N LEU A 41 15.55 15.76 2.31
CA LEU A 41 15.11 16.49 1.11
C LEU A 41 13.59 16.65 1.10
N LEU A 42 12.86 15.63 1.54
CA LEU A 42 11.41 15.71 1.75
C LEU A 42 11.02 16.43 3.06
N LYS A 43 12.00 16.79 3.90
CA LYS A 43 11.80 17.37 5.24
C LYS A 43 10.85 16.54 6.09
N THR A 44 11.04 15.22 6.05
CA THR A 44 10.16 14.23 6.68
C THR A 44 10.94 13.29 7.59
N ASN A 45 10.45 13.11 8.81
CA ASN A 45 10.88 12.07 9.73
C ASN A 45 9.68 11.19 10.08
N ILE A 46 9.86 9.87 10.07
CA ILE A 46 8.83 8.89 10.38
C ILE A 46 9.40 7.95 11.43
N VAL A 47 8.64 7.74 12.50
CA VAL A 47 8.85 6.68 13.48
C VAL A 47 7.62 5.81 13.52
N LEU A 48 7.78 4.51 13.27
CA LEU A 48 6.73 3.51 13.36
C LEU A 48 7.10 2.50 14.44
N ASN A 49 6.24 2.34 15.43
CA ASN A 49 6.40 1.32 16.47
C ASN A 49 5.36 0.21 16.25
N ARG A 50 5.83 -0.97 15.87
CA ARG A 50 4.97 -2.10 15.49
C ARG A 50 4.11 -2.56 16.67
N THR A 51 2.81 -2.76 16.43
CA THR A 51 1.89 -3.38 17.41
C THR A 51 1.51 -4.81 17.04
N ASP A 52 1.48 -5.12 15.74
CA ASP A 52 0.99 -6.40 15.23
C ASP A 52 2.14 -7.26 14.66
N GLY A 53 1.96 -8.58 14.55
CA GLY A 53 2.96 -9.48 13.98
C GLY A 53 3.20 -9.22 12.49
N ALA A 54 4.45 -9.34 12.02
CA ALA A 54 4.74 -9.20 10.59
C ALA A 54 4.10 -10.33 9.77
N ILE A 55 3.71 -10.03 8.53
CA ILE A 55 3.14 -11.01 7.58
C ILE A 55 4.10 -11.17 6.42
N ILE A 56 4.35 -12.41 6.01
CA ILE A 56 5.13 -12.72 4.81
C ILE A 56 4.25 -13.59 3.93
N SER A 57 3.97 -13.13 2.71
CA SER A 57 3.20 -13.90 1.74
C SER A 57 3.92 -13.92 0.39
N PRO A 58 4.29 -15.10 -0.12
CA PRO A 58 4.51 -15.28 -1.54
C PRO A 58 3.25 -14.89 -2.30
N LEU A 59 3.41 -14.11 -3.38
CA LEU A 59 2.30 -13.68 -4.22
C LEU A 59 2.34 -14.41 -5.58
N PHE A 60 3.52 -14.57 -6.17
CA PHE A 60 3.66 -15.23 -7.46
C PHE A 60 5.03 -15.87 -7.65
N LYS A 61 5.07 -16.92 -8.47
CA LYS A 61 6.28 -17.60 -8.91
C LYS A 61 6.20 -17.86 -10.41
N ASP A 62 7.22 -17.46 -11.16
CA ASP A 62 7.28 -17.73 -12.60
C ASP A 62 7.83 -19.14 -12.90
N SER A 63 7.85 -19.51 -14.18
CA SER A 63 8.36 -20.82 -14.62
C SER A 63 9.86 -21.04 -14.37
N ASN A 64 10.62 -19.97 -14.09
CA ASN A 64 12.05 -20.02 -13.79
C ASN A 64 12.31 -20.02 -12.28
N ASN A 65 11.29 -20.22 -11.45
CA ASN A 65 11.33 -20.12 -10.00
C ASN A 65 11.68 -18.73 -9.45
N ASN A 66 11.55 -17.67 -10.25
CA ASN A 66 11.64 -16.31 -9.72
C ASN A 66 10.36 -16.00 -8.95
N GLU A 67 10.49 -15.33 -7.81
CA GLU A 67 9.36 -15.07 -6.91
C GLU A 67 9.10 -13.57 -6.75
N LEU A 68 7.83 -13.26 -6.52
CA LEU A 68 7.35 -12.01 -5.94
C LEU A 68 6.86 -12.31 -4.54
N ILE A 69 7.51 -11.73 -3.53
CA ILE A 69 7.18 -11.92 -2.12
C ILE A 69 6.82 -10.57 -1.52
N TRP A 70 5.69 -10.54 -0.82
CA TRP A 70 5.26 -9.41 -0.02
C TRP A 70 5.63 -9.63 1.44
N TYR A 71 6.25 -8.61 2.03
CA TYR A 71 6.57 -8.53 3.44
C TYR A 71 5.80 -7.36 4.03
N CYS A 72 4.77 -7.63 4.83
CA CYS A 72 4.16 -6.64 5.70
C CYS A 72 4.93 -6.61 7.01
N HIS A 73 5.86 -5.68 7.13
CA HIS A 73 6.70 -5.59 8.33
C HIS A 73 5.90 -5.13 9.53
N HIS A 74 5.05 -4.12 9.31
CA HIS A 74 4.21 -3.49 10.33
C HIS A 74 2.77 -3.41 9.79
N PRO A 75 1.92 -4.44 9.98
CA PRO A 75 0.50 -4.36 9.62
C PRO A 75 -0.23 -3.23 10.34
N LYS A 76 0.12 -3.03 11.63
CA LYS A 76 -0.24 -1.86 12.43
C LYS A 76 0.97 -1.38 13.21
N ALA A 77 1.11 -0.07 13.28
CA ALA A 77 2.08 0.61 14.12
C ALA A 77 1.48 1.86 14.76
N ILE A 78 2.04 2.28 15.88
CA ILE A 78 1.87 3.67 16.35
C ILE A 78 2.88 4.52 15.59
N ALA A 79 2.36 5.46 14.80
CA ALA A 79 3.13 6.33 13.94
C ALA A 79 3.27 7.72 14.55
N GLU A 80 4.48 8.25 14.51
CA GLU A 80 4.77 9.67 14.65
C GLU A 80 5.49 10.14 13.39
N VAL A 81 4.94 11.16 12.73
CA VAL A 81 5.49 11.73 11.50
C VAL A 81 5.73 13.22 11.73
N VAL A 82 6.96 13.67 11.51
CA VAL A 82 7.30 15.09 11.45
C VAL A 82 7.47 15.46 9.99
N HIS A 83 6.59 16.29 9.44
CA HIS A 83 6.66 16.75 8.06
C HIS A 83 6.63 18.28 8.02
N LYS A 84 7.66 18.90 7.43
CA LYS A 84 7.81 20.37 7.34
C LYS A 84 7.62 21.10 8.67
N GLY A 85 8.08 20.49 9.76
CA GLY A 85 8.00 21.04 11.12
C GLY A 85 6.71 20.74 11.87
N MET A 86 5.71 20.15 11.22
CA MET A 86 4.44 19.75 11.84
C MET A 86 4.50 18.29 12.29
N VAL A 87 3.89 17.99 13.45
CA VAL A 87 3.85 16.64 14.03
C VAL A 87 2.47 16.02 13.82
N TYR A 88 2.45 14.81 13.27
CA TYR A 88 1.26 14.00 13.05
C TYR A 88 1.40 12.68 13.80
N LYS A 89 0.31 12.24 14.47
CA LYS A 89 0.27 10.99 15.22
C LYS A 89 -0.95 10.17 14.80
N GLY A 90 -0.80 8.85 14.75
CA GLY A 90 -1.88 7.96 14.38
C GLY A 90 -1.40 6.53 14.14
N PHE A 91 -2.14 5.79 13.31
CA PHE A 91 -1.75 4.44 12.90
C PHE A 91 -0.84 4.45 11.68
N GLY A 92 0.17 3.58 11.70
CA GLY A 92 1.15 3.39 10.65
C GLY A 92 1.07 2.00 10.03
N TYR A 93 1.65 1.89 8.84
CA TYR A 93 1.78 0.66 8.06
C TYR A 93 3.10 0.69 7.29
N ALA A 94 3.81 -0.43 7.24
CA ALA A 94 5.04 -0.54 6.46
C ALA A 94 5.16 -1.91 5.80
N GLU A 95 5.56 -1.90 4.53
CA GLU A 95 5.72 -3.11 3.72
C GLU A 95 6.95 -3.05 2.81
N THR A 96 7.27 -4.19 2.21
CA THR A 96 8.24 -4.30 1.12
C THR A 96 7.80 -5.37 0.14
N LEU A 97 7.84 -5.05 -1.14
CA LEU A 97 7.78 -6.02 -2.23
C LEU A 97 9.20 -6.36 -2.69
N ILE A 98 9.54 -7.65 -2.70
CA ILE A 98 10.80 -8.15 -3.23
C ILE A 98 10.48 -9.04 -4.42
N SER A 99 11.10 -8.75 -5.56
CA SER A 99 10.87 -9.47 -6.80
C SER A 99 12.17 -9.72 -7.56
N GLN A 100 12.30 -10.93 -8.08
CA GLN A 100 13.27 -11.26 -9.13
C GLN A 100 12.64 -11.10 -10.53
N ILE A 101 11.32 -10.94 -10.58
CA ILE A 101 10.54 -10.74 -11.80
C ILE A 101 10.47 -9.25 -12.09
N LYS A 102 10.80 -8.87 -13.34
CA LYS A 102 10.67 -7.48 -13.80
C LYS A 102 9.20 -7.04 -13.72
N PRO A 103 8.87 -5.82 -13.26
CA PRO A 103 7.48 -5.40 -13.05
C PRO A 103 6.56 -5.54 -14.28
N TRP A 104 7.08 -5.37 -15.50
CA TRP A 104 6.32 -5.52 -16.75
C TRP A 104 6.05 -6.97 -17.17
N ASN A 105 6.74 -7.94 -16.55
CA ASN A 105 6.51 -9.37 -16.77
C ASN A 105 5.52 -9.96 -15.78
N LEU A 106 5.06 -9.20 -14.79
CA LEU A 106 4.04 -9.66 -13.87
C LEU A 106 2.73 -9.93 -14.64
N PRO A 107 2.02 -11.03 -14.34
CA PRO A 107 0.80 -11.43 -15.02
C PRO A 107 -0.43 -10.67 -14.49
N ILE A 108 -0.28 -9.37 -14.24
CA ILE A 108 -1.27 -8.49 -13.62
C ILE A 108 -1.86 -7.59 -14.69
N ASP A 109 -3.18 -7.52 -14.74
CA ASP A 109 -3.94 -6.55 -15.53
C ASP A 109 -4.51 -5.45 -14.65
N GLU A 110 -4.99 -5.80 -13.45
CA GLU A 110 -5.44 -4.86 -12.43
C GLU A 110 -5.02 -5.34 -11.04
N LEU A 111 -4.64 -4.41 -10.17
CA LEU A 111 -4.35 -4.66 -8.77
C LEU A 111 -5.26 -3.77 -7.92
N ARG A 112 -6.00 -4.38 -7.00
CA ARG A 112 -6.75 -3.74 -5.92
C ARG A 112 -6.07 -4.10 -4.61
N TRP A 113 -5.37 -3.14 -4.04
CA TRP A 113 -4.62 -3.32 -2.81
C TRP A 113 -5.07 -2.29 -1.81
N GLY A 114 -5.30 -2.68 -0.57
CA GLY A 114 -5.42 -1.69 0.48
C GLY A 114 -5.22 -2.24 1.86
N ARG A 115 -5.44 -1.35 2.81
CA ARG A 115 -5.46 -1.65 4.23
C ARG A 115 -6.49 -0.80 4.93
N PHE A 116 -7.08 -1.37 5.96
CA PHE A 116 -7.92 -0.75 6.97
C PHE A 116 -7.19 -0.84 8.31
N LEU A 117 -7.08 0.29 9.01
CA LEU A 117 -6.50 0.36 10.34
C LEU A 117 -7.49 1.02 11.31
N SER A 118 -7.66 0.40 12.47
CA SER A 118 -8.34 0.98 13.62
C SER A 118 -7.53 0.77 14.91
N ASP A 119 -8.09 1.20 16.03
CA ASP A 119 -7.55 0.95 17.36
C ASP A 119 -7.36 -0.54 17.65
N SER A 120 -8.36 -1.34 17.28
CA SER A 120 -8.53 -2.74 17.64
C SER A 120 -8.14 -3.69 16.52
N HIS A 121 -8.40 -3.33 15.26
CA HIS A 121 -8.31 -4.27 14.13
C HIS A 121 -7.42 -3.77 13.00
N THR A 122 -6.85 -4.73 12.28
CA THR A 122 -6.29 -4.51 10.95
C THR A 122 -6.93 -5.42 9.93
N VAL A 123 -7.12 -4.88 8.73
CA VAL A 123 -7.44 -5.69 7.55
C VAL A 123 -6.59 -5.23 6.38
N ILE A 124 -5.91 -6.14 5.71
CA ILE A 124 -5.07 -5.86 4.54
C ILE A 124 -5.53 -6.77 3.41
N TRP A 125 -5.68 -6.24 2.20
CA TRP A 125 -6.08 -7.06 1.06
C TRP A 125 -5.21 -6.81 -0.15
N ILE A 126 -4.98 -7.89 -0.88
CA ILE A 126 -4.25 -7.95 -2.14
C ILE A 126 -5.13 -8.77 -3.08
N ASN A 127 -5.85 -8.06 -3.94
CA ASN A 127 -6.66 -8.67 -4.98
C ASN A 127 -6.07 -8.25 -6.33
N TRP A 128 -5.41 -9.15 -7.03
CA TRP A 128 -4.98 -8.88 -8.40
C TRP A 128 -5.79 -9.71 -9.40
N ILE A 129 -5.98 -9.14 -10.57
CA ILE A 129 -6.71 -9.71 -11.69
C ILE A 129 -5.71 -9.88 -12.84
N GLY A 130 -5.79 -11.01 -13.52
CA GLY A 130 -4.96 -11.32 -14.67
C GLY A 130 -4.87 -12.83 -14.91
N LYS A 131 -3.86 -13.26 -15.67
CA LYS A 131 -3.68 -14.68 -16.03
C LYS A 131 -3.54 -15.60 -14.82
N TYR A 132 -2.95 -15.09 -13.74
CA TYR A 132 -2.78 -15.81 -12.48
C TYR A 132 -3.36 -14.95 -11.35
N PRO A 133 -4.66 -15.06 -11.01
CA PRO A 133 -5.28 -14.23 -9.99
C PRO A 133 -4.76 -14.57 -8.58
N VAL A 134 -4.80 -13.58 -7.69
CA VAL A 134 -4.49 -13.69 -6.27
C VAL A 134 -5.58 -12.94 -5.55
N ASN A 135 -6.12 -13.61 -4.55
CA ASN A 135 -7.10 -13.06 -3.66
C ASN A 135 -6.65 -13.39 -2.25
N LYS A 136 -5.98 -12.45 -1.59
CA LYS A 136 -5.50 -12.60 -0.22
C LYS A 136 -6.04 -11.45 0.61
N LEU A 137 -6.59 -11.77 1.76
CA LEU A 137 -7.00 -10.81 2.77
C LEU A 137 -6.49 -11.28 4.12
N PHE A 138 -5.95 -10.39 4.92
CA PHE A 138 -5.45 -10.67 6.26
C PHE A 138 -6.22 -9.83 7.24
N THR A 139 -6.87 -10.43 8.24
CA THR A 139 -7.44 -9.71 9.38
C THR A 139 -6.75 -10.13 10.66
N ASP A 140 -6.15 -9.17 11.37
CA ASP A 140 -5.37 -9.40 12.59
C ASP A 140 -4.34 -10.54 12.46
N GLY A 141 -3.73 -10.66 11.26
CA GLY A 141 -2.75 -11.69 10.92
C GLY A 141 -3.32 -13.02 10.40
N ILE A 142 -4.65 -13.20 10.39
CA ILE A 142 -5.32 -14.41 9.88
C ILE A 142 -5.63 -14.24 8.39
N GLU A 143 -5.21 -15.19 7.56
CA GLU A 143 -5.40 -15.18 6.11
C GLU A 143 -6.76 -15.73 5.67
N PHE A 144 -7.38 -15.06 4.70
CA PHE A 144 -8.60 -15.39 3.98
C PHE A 144 -8.35 -15.28 2.47
N ASN A 145 -8.99 -16.13 1.67
CA ASN A 145 -8.79 -16.19 0.22
C ASN A 145 -10.09 -16.02 -0.59
N ASP A 146 -11.18 -15.69 0.09
CA ASP A 146 -12.53 -15.60 -0.45
C ASP A 146 -13.04 -14.15 -0.54
N ALA A 147 -12.17 -13.15 -0.44
CA ALA A 147 -12.56 -11.75 -0.43
C ALA A 147 -13.25 -11.33 -1.74
N ILE A 148 -14.43 -10.71 -1.64
CA ILE A 148 -15.21 -10.18 -2.75
C ILE A 148 -15.35 -8.67 -2.57
N LEU A 149 -14.79 -7.92 -3.51
CA LEU A 149 -14.81 -6.45 -3.51
C LEU A 149 -15.90 -5.96 -4.48
N LYS A 150 -17.00 -5.42 -3.94
CA LYS A 150 -18.14 -4.94 -4.72
C LYS A 150 -18.83 -3.76 -4.02
N ASP A 151 -19.26 -2.76 -4.79
CA ASP A 151 -20.11 -1.65 -4.29
C ASP A 151 -19.59 -0.94 -3.02
N ASN A 152 -18.28 -0.65 -2.96
CA ASN A 152 -17.61 -0.08 -1.78
C ASN A 152 -17.72 -0.96 -0.52
N ILE A 153 -17.76 -2.27 -0.72
CA ILE A 153 -17.77 -3.27 0.34
C ILE A 153 -16.78 -4.38 0.01
N ILE A 154 -16.07 -4.87 1.02
CA ILE A 154 -15.36 -6.15 0.97
C ILE A 154 -16.09 -7.15 1.86
N HIS A 155 -16.53 -8.27 1.28
CA HIS A 155 -17.04 -9.42 2.02
C HIS A 155 -15.99 -10.53 2.05
N PHE A 156 -15.83 -11.23 3.16
CA PHE A 156 -14.89 -12.35 3.30
C PHE A 156 -15.25 -13.25 4.50
N GLY A 157 -14.57 -14.40 4.63
CA GLY A 157 -14.87 -15.40 5.65
C GLY A 157 -16.27 -15.99 5.47
N ASP A 158 -16.58 -16.41 4.24
CA ASP A 158 -17.87 -16.95 3.81
C ASP A 158 -19.04 -15.99 4.07
N GLY A 159 -18.77 -14.69 3.92
CA GLY A 159 -19.74 -13.60 4.16
C GLY A 159 -19.90 -13.20 5.63
N THR A 160 -19.17 -13.84 6.55
CA THR A 160 -19.18 -13.51 7.99
C THR A 160 -18.70 -12.08 8.24
N TYR A 161 -17.68 -11.63 7.51
CA TYR A 161 -17.04 -10.34 7.71
C TYR A 161 -17.34 -9.36 6.59
N GLN A 162 -17.39 -8.07 6.95
CA GLN A 162 -17.67 -6.99 6.00
C GLN A 162 -16.85 -5.74 6.33
N LEU A 163 -16.12 -5.20 5.35
CA LEU A 163 -15.58 -3.83 5.38
C LEU A 163 -16.42 -2.93 4.49
N LYS A 164 -17.01 -1.89 5.04
CA LYS A 164 -17.81 -0.91 4.29
C LYS A 164 -17.09 0.43 4.22
N PHE A 165 -16.79 0.90 3.01
CA PHE A 165 -16.18 2.20 2.79
C PHE A 165 -17.26 3.28 2.67
N SER A 166 -17.03 4.43 3.30
CA SER A 166 -17.86 5.62 3.17
C SER A 166 -16.99 6.81 2.80
N GLU A 167 -17.55 7.72 2.00
CA GLU A 167 -16.90 8.98 1.62
C GLU A 167 -15.49 8.78 1.04
N PRO A 168 -15.33 7.95 -0.02
CA PRO A 168 -14.04 7.75 -0.64
C PRO A 168 -13.51 9.07 -1.21
N GLN A 169 -12.37 9.50 -0.68
CA GLN A 169 -11.69 10.71 -1.08
C GLN A 169 -10.50 10.34 -1.96
N LEU A 170 -10.41 10.96 -3.13
CA LEU A 170 -9.28 10.79 -4.02
C LEU A 170 -8.02 11.41 -3.38
N ILE A 171 -6.97 10.61 -3.23
CA ILE A 171 -5.64 11.08 -2.82
C ILE A 171 -4.78 11.29 -4.06
N ARG A 172 -4.80 10.34 -5.01
CA ARG A 172 -3.98 10.43 -6.21
C ARG A 172 -4.66 9.76 -7.38
N GLN A 173 -4.55 10.38 -8.56
CA GLN A 173 -4.90 9.75 -9.83
C GLN A 173 -3.87 10.13 -10.88
N GLY A 174 -3.31 9.13 -11.56
CA GLY A 174 -2.44 9.39 -12.70
C GLY A 174 -1.55 8.23 -13.06
N LYS A 175 -0.85 8.39 -14.18
CA LYS A 175 0.13 7.40 -14.65
C LYS A 175 1.31 7.30 -13.69
N LEU A 176 1.87 6.10 -13.56
CA LEU A 176 3.13 5.90 -12.82
C LEU A 176 4.30 6.66 -13.47
N SER A 177 4.26 6.89 -14.79
CA SER A 177 5.24 7.74 -15.47
C SER A 177 5.27 9.19 -14.96
N GLY A 178 4.17 9.70 -14.38
CA GLY A 178 4.11 11.01 -13.74
C GLY A 178 4.95 11.08 -12.45
N VAL A 179 5.00 9.98 -11.70
CA VAL A 179 5.81 9.81 -10.47
C VAL A 179 7.31 9.93 -10.77
N PHE A 180 7.72 9.52 -11.99
CA PHE A 180 9.09 9.63 -12.49
C PHE A 180 9.33 10.89 -13.33
N SER A 181 8.43 11.87 -13.32
CA SER A 181 8.48 13.02 -14.25
C SER A 181 9.76 13.85 -14.17
N GLY A 182 10.37 13.98 -13.00
CA GLY A 182 11.68 14.60 -12.80
C GLY A 182 12.89 13.74 -13.15
N MET A 183 12.70 12.50 -13.65
CA MET A 183 13.75 11.48 -13.79
C MET A 183 13.74 10.81 -15.16
N ASN A 184 14.01 11.59 -16.21
CA ASN A 184 13.98 11.14 -17.61
C ASN A 184 14.83 9.89 -17.92
N LEU A 185 15.99 9.74 -17.26
CA LEU A 185 16.85 8.56 -17.42
C LEU A 185 16.22 7.27 -16.86
N LEU A 186 15.43 7.36 -15.78
CA LEU A 186 14.74 6.19 -15.22
C LEU A 186 13.54 5.79 -16.07
N LYS A 187 12.83 6.78 -16.66
CA LYS A 187 11.74 6.52 -17.63
C LYS A 187 12.23 5.72 -18.83
N MET A 188 13.44 5.98 -19.33
CA MET A 188 14.02 5.24 -20.47
C MET A 188 14.26 3.75 -20.18
N LEU A 189 14.45 3.38 -18.92
CA LEU A 189 14.68 1.99 -18.49
C LEU A 189 13.37 1.22 -18.20
N LEU A 190 12.24 1.93 -18.14
CA LEU A 190 10.94 1.34 -17.85
C LEU A 190 10.22 0.96 -19.14
N HIS A 191 9.80 -0.30 -19.22
CA HIS A 191 9.01 -0.79 -20.34
C HIS A 191 7.70 0.02 -20.50
N ARG A 192 7.24 0.22 -21.74
CA ARG A 192 6.01 1.00 -22.07
C ARG A 192 4.80 0.58 -21.24
N ARG A 193 4.68 -0.72 -20.96
CA ARG A 193 3.65 -1.31 -20.09
C ARG A 193 3.59 -0.63 -18.71
N ILE A 194 4.72 -0.36 -18.07
CA ILE A 194 4.79 0.33 -16.78
C ILE A 194 4.55 1.83 -16.92
N LEU A 195 5.06 2.46 -17.98
CA LEU A 195 4.83 3.89 -18.23
C LEU A 195 3.34 4.22 -18.45
N ASN A 196 2.60 3.27 -19.00
CA ASN A 196 1.16 3.35 -19.24
C ASN A 196 0.30 2.89 -18.06
N THR A 197 0.91 2.34 -17.00
CA THR A 197 0.19 1.91 -15.80
C THR A 197 -0.40 3.13 -15.11
N THR A 198 -1.68 3.04 -14.76
CA THR A 198 -2.43 4.11 -14.10
C THR A 198 -2.77 3.66 -12.69
N GLU A 199 -2.51 4.53 -11.71
CA GLU A 199 -2.88 4.32 -10.32
C GLU A 199 -3.98 5.32 -9.95
N ILE A 200 -4.95 4.84 -9.19
CA ILE A 200 -5.89 5.65 -8.43
C ILE A 200 -5.77 5.24 -6.97
N LYS A 201 -5.55 6.19 -6.07
CA LYS A 201 -5.39 5.98 -4.63
C LYS A 201 -6.46 6.77 -3.88
N TYR A 202 -7.10 6.10 -2.92
CA TYR A 202 -8.19 6.63 -2.12
C TYR A 202 -7.88 6.55 -0.63
N LYS A 203 -8.46 7.48 0.11
CA LYS A 203 -8.64 7.44 1.57
C LYS A 203 -10.14 7.36 1.82
N ALA A 204 -10.60 6.47 2.68
CA ALA A 204 -12.02 6.40 3.03
C ALA A 204 -12.22 6.13 4.52
N ARG A 205 -13.30 6.67 5.07
CA ARG A 205 -13.83 6.16 6.34
C ARG A 205 -14.28 4.73 6.12
N THR A 206 -14.04 3.86 7.09
CA THR A 206 -14.36 2.45 6.93
C THR A 206 -14.88 1.86 8.22
N VAL A 207 -15.90 1.03 8.08
CA VAL A 207 -16.53 0.34 9.18
C VAL A 207 -16.37 -1.16 8.97
N PHE A 208 -15.90 -1.86 10.00
CA PHE A 208 -15.67 -3.29 10.00
C PHE A 208 -16.75 -4.01 10.80
N TYR A 209 -17.39 -5.00 10.20
CA TYR A 209 -18.47 -5.78 10.79
C TYR A 209 -18.17 -7.27 10.80
N LYS A 210 -18.81 -7.98 11.73
CA LYS A 210 -18.92 -9.44 11.78
C LYS A 210 -20.37 -9.81 12.05
N ASN A 211 -21.00 -10.59 11.17
CA ASN A 211 -22.41 -10.97 11.29
C ASN A 211 -23.34 -9.77 11.59
N SER A 212 -23.11 -8.64 10.88
CA SER A 212 -23.79 -7.35 11.09
C SER A 212 -23.52 -6.63 12.42
N GLU A 213 -22.74 -7.21 13.33
CA GLU A 213 -22.24 -6.53 14.52
C GLU A 213 -21.05 -5.64 14.15
N LEU A 214 -21.05 -4.40 14.65
CA LEU A 214 -19.94 -3.48 14.49
C LEU A 214 -18.74 -3.97 15.30
N LEU A 215 -17.64 -4.31 14.63
CA LEU A 215 -16.37 -4.60 15.29
C LEU A 215 -15.57 -3.32 15.55
N SER A 216 -15.41 -2.48 14.53
CA SER A 216 -14.62 -1.26 14.67
C SER A 216 -14.86 -0.25 13.55
N ASN A 217 -14.49 1.01 13.83
CA ASN A 217 -14.41 2.09 12.84
C ASN A 217 -12.96 2.52 12.65
N GLY A 218 -12.61 2.99 11.47
CA GLY A 218 -11.24 3.41 11.17
C GLY A 218 -11.12 4.04 9.80
N TRP A 219 -9.91 3.97 9.26
CA TRP A 219 -9.59 4.49 7.94
C TRP A 219 -9.01 3.43 7.06
N SER A 220 -9.37 3.50 5.78
CA SER A 220 -8.72 2.72 4.74
C SER A 220 -7.92 3.60 3.81
N ILE A 221 -6.74 3.12 3.42
CA ILE A 221 -6.00 3.61 2.26
C ILE A 221 -5.91 2.45 1.29
N TYR A 222 -6.35 2.68 0.06
CA TYR A 222 -6.38 1.66 -0.97
C TYR A 222 -6.18 2.23 -2.36
N GLU A 223 -5.76 1.37 -3.26
CA GLU A 223 -5.43 1.70 -4.63
C GLU A 223 -6.03 0.71 -5.62
N ILE A 224 -6.30 1.24 -6.80
CA ILE A 224 -6.63 0.49 -8.00
C ILE A 224 -5.56 0.85 -9.01
N VAL A 225 -4.79 -0.14 -9.44
CA VAL A 225 -3.70 0.03 -10.38
C VAL A 225 -3.99 -0.80 -11.61
N SER A 226 -4.27 -0.13 -12.72
CA SER A 226 -4.51 -0.76 -14.01
C SER A 226 -3.21 -0.79 -14.79
N TRP A 227 -2.70 -1.99 -15.09
CA TRP A 227 -1.46 -2.15 -15.84
C TRP A 227 -1.64 -1.63 -17.25
N GLY A 228 -0.62 -0.93 -17.74
CA GLY A 228 -0.62 -0.46 -19.12
C GLY A 228 -0.70 -1.63 -20.09
N ARG A 229 -1.39 -1.41 -21.21
CA ARG A 229 -1.26 -2.28 -22.38
C ARG A 229 -0.04 -1.85 -23.21
#